data_AF-A0A1I5B0J4-F1
#
_entry.id   AF-A0A1I5B0J4-F1
#
_cell.length_a   1.000
_cell.length_b   1.000
_cell.length_c   1.000
_cell.angle_alpha   90.00
_cell.angle_beta   90.00
_cell.angle_gamma   90.00
#
_symmetry.space_group_name_H-M   'P 1'
#
loop_
_entity.id
_entity.type
_entity.pdbx_description
1 polymer ?
#
loop_
_entity_poly.entity_id
_entity_poly.type
_entity_poly.pdbx_seq_one_letter_code
_entity_poly.pdbx_strand_id
1 'polypeptide(L)'
;IDYTLRRWPALARYAEDGSYPIDNNAIENAIRPIALGRKNWLFAGSETAGKRAAAIMSLLATAKANGHEPLAWLTDVLTRLPTTLDRDIDTLLPHRWKPAA
;
A
#
# COMPACT_ATOMS: atom_id res chain seq x y z
N ILE A 1 -28.80 -13.33 8.48
CA ILE A 1 -29.00 -12.13 7.64
C ILE A 1 -28.56 -10.83 8.37
N ASP A 2 -28.54 -10.83 9.70
CA ASP A 2 -28.05 -9.73 10.57
C ASP A 2 -26.78 -9.02 10.12
N TYR A 3 -25.72 -9.75 9.79
CA TYR A 3 -24.45 -9.14 9.37
C TYR A 3 -24.62 -8.22 8.15
N THR A 4 -25.37 -8.70 7.15
CA THR A 4 -25.64 -7.96 5.93
C THR A 4 -26.57 -6.78 6.19
N LEU A 5 -27.62 -6.97 7.01
CA LEU A 5 -28.54 -5.87 7.38
C LEU A 5 -27.82 -4.72 8.10
N ARG A 6 -26.91 -5.04 9.03
CA ARG A 6 -26.12 -4.02 9.75
C ARG A 6 -25.17 -3.24 8.83
N ARG A 7 -24.76 -3.84 7.71
CA ARG A 7 -23.85 -3.22 6.72
C ARG A 7 -24.58 -2.62 5.51
N TRP A 8 -25.89 -2.80 5.41
CA TRP A 8 -26.70 -2.34 4.27
C TRP A 8 -26.47 -0.87 3.90
N PRO A 9 -26.37 0.09 4.84
CA PRO A 9 -26.10 1.49 4.50
C PRO A 9 -24.76 1.69 3.77
N ALA A 10 -23.74 0.88 4.08
CA ALA A 10 -22.46 0.94 3.38
C ALA A 10 -22.52 0.24 2.02
N LEU A 11 -23.23 -0.89 1.94
CA LEU A 11 -23.36 -1.67 0.70
C LEU A 11 -24.21 -0.97 -0.36
N ALA A 12 -25.21 -0.17 0.04
CA ALA A 12 -26.10 0.54 -0.88
C ALA A 12 -25.53 1.89 -1.36
N ARG A 13 -24.43 2.38 -0.77
CA ARG A 13 -23.94 3.75 -0.98
C ARG A 13 -23.55 4.07 -2.44
N TYR A 14 -23.14 3.05 -3.21
CA TYR A 14 -22.86 3.22 -4.64
C TYR A 14 -24.11 3.61 -5.45
N ALA A 15 -25.31 3.29 -4.96
CA ALA A 15 -26.57 3.67 -5.59
C ALA A 15 -26.97 5.12 -5.27
N GLU A 16 -26.38 5.72 -4.24
CA GLU A 16 -26.63 7.10 -3.81
C GLU A 16 -25.60 8.08 -4.39
N ASP A 17 -24.37 7.62 -4.66
CA ASP A 17 -23.27 8.43 -5.17
C ASP A 17 -22.45 7.65 -6.21
N GLY A 18 -22.51 8.13 -7.47
CA GLY A 18 -21.83 7.52 -8.61
C GLY A 18 -20.30 7.66 -8.61
N SER A 19 -19.70 8.36 -7.65
CA SER A 19 -18.25 8.34 -7.43
C SER A 19 -17.76 7.03 -6.83
N TYR A 20 -18.64 6.25 -6.19
CA TYR A 20 -18.30 4.95 -5.65
C TYR A 20 -18.49 3.84 -6.70
N PRO A 21 -17.51 2.92 -6.85
CA PRO A 21 -17.70 1.74 -7.67
C PRO A 21 -18.75 0.82 -7.04
N ILE A 22 -19.47 0.07 -7.88
CA ILE A 22 -20.49 -0.91 -7.47
C ILE A 22 -19.89 -2.08 -6.67
N ASP A 23 -18.61 -2.36 -6.88
CA ASP A 23 -17.87 -3.42 -6.21
C ASP A 23 -16.53 -2.94 -5.68
N ASN A 24 -15.93 -3.74 -4.80
CA ASN A 24 -14.63 -3.52 -4.21
C ASN A 24 -13.55 -4.40 -4.87
N ASN A 25 -13.79 -4.96 -6.07
CA ASN A 25 -12.88 -5.94 -6.69
C ASN A 25 -11.48 -5.37 -6.89
N ALA A 26 -11.36 -4.08 -7.23
CA ALA A 26 -10.08 -3.42 -7.40
C ALA A 26 -9.21 -3.47 -6.13
N ILE A 27 -9.79 -3.14 -4.97
CA ILE A 27 -9.07 -3.15 -3.69
C ILE A 27 -8.82 -4.58 -3.21
N GLU A 28 -9.76 -5.52 -3.43
CA GLU A 28 -9.56 -6.93 -3.09
C GLU A 28 -8.42 -7.54 -3.91
N ASN A 29 -8.36 -7.24 -5.21
CA ASN A 29 -7.26 -7.65 -6.09
C ASN A 29 -5.93 -7.04 -5.63
N ALA A 30 -5.91 -5.78 -5.20
CA ALA A 30 -4.71 -5.11 -4.71
C ALA A 30 -4.18 -5.74 -3.40
N ILE A 31 -5.06 -6.18 -2.50
CA ILE A 31 -4.68 -6.80 -1.22
C ILE A 31 -4.39 -8.30 -1.37
N ARG A 32 -4.90 -8.98 -2.42
CA ARG A 32 -4.74 -10.43 -2.62
C ARG A 32 -3.28 -10.92 -2.56
N PRO A 33 -2.26 -10.26 -3.14
CA PRO A 33 -0.88 -10.71 -3.03
C PRO A 33 -0.38 -10.74 -1.58
N ILE A 34 -0.77 -9.75 -0.76
CA ILE A 34 -0.49 -9.72 0.68
C ILE A 34 -1.20 -10.89 1.35
N ALA A 35 -2.46 -11.13 0.94
CA ALA A 35 -3.28 -12.17 1.50
C ALA A 35 -2.77 -13.59 1.21
N LEU A 36 -2.14 -13.80 0.06
CA LEU A 36 -1.50 -15.06 -0.30
C LEU A 36 -0.11 -15.19 0.35
N GLY A 37 0.66 -14.10 0.32
CA GLY A 37 2.01 -14.02 0.89
C GLY A 37 2.07 -14.30 2.38
N ARG A 38 1.02 -13.98 3.14
CA ARG A 38 0.94 -14.25 4.59
C ARG A 38 1.18 -15.72 4.95
N LYS A 39 0.84 -16.66 4.07
CA LYS A 39 1.11 -18.11 4.29
C LYS A 39 2.58 -18.47 4.12
N ASN A 40 3.34 -17.66 3.39
CA ASN A 40 4.76 -17.86 3.08
C ASN A 40 5.68 -17.03 4.00
N TRP A 41 5.15 -16.04 4.73
CA TRP A 41 5.91 -15.20 5.67
C TRP A 41 6.00 -15.84 7.05
N LEU A 42 6.62 -17.03 7.11
CA LEU A 42 6.72 -17.87 8.31
C LEU A 42 7.39 -17.20 9.53
N PHE A 43 8.09 -16.08 9.32
CA PHE A 43 8.79 -15.33 10.37
C PHE A 43 8.09 -14.02 10.80
N ALA A 44 6.94 -13.68 10.19
CA ALA A 44 6.12 -12.54 10.60
C ALA A 44 5.26 -12.90 11.83
N GLY A 45 5.92 -13.12 12.97
CA GLY A 45 5.28 -13.64 14.20
C GLY A 45 4.86 -12.60 15.24
N SER A 46 5.13 -11.30 15.02
CA SER A 46 4.81 -10.25 15.98
C SER A 46 4.00 -9.11 15.36
N GLU A 47 3.18 -8.43 16.17
CA GLU A 47 2.41 -7.26 15.74
C GLU A 47 3.34 -6.16 15.19
N THR A 48 4.48 -5.94 15.84
CA THR A 48 5.49 -4.97 15.40
C THR A 48 6.04 -5.31 14.01
N ALA A 49 6.34 -6.59 13.74
CA ALA A 49 6.77 -7.03 12.41
C ALA A 49 5.66 -6.81 11.37
N GLY A 50 4.40 -7.09 11.73
CA GLY A 50 3.24 -6.83 10.90
C GLY A 50 3.08 -5.35 10.52
N LYS A 51 3.21 -4.43 11.49
CA LYS A 51 3.17 -2.98 11.25
C LYS A 51 4.28 -2.52 10.30
N ARG A 52 5.51 -3.03 10.47
CA ARG A 52 6.63 -2.72 9.56
C ARG A 52 6.39 -3.23 8.15
N ALA A 53 5.91 -4.47 8.00
CA ALA A 53 5.56 -5.03 6.70
C ALA A 53 4.46 -4.20 6.01
N ALA A 54 3.42 -3.80 6.76
CA ALA A 54 2.36 -2.95 6.25
C ALA A 54 2.88 -1.59 5.74
N ALA A 55 3.81 -0.97 6.47
CA ALA A 55 4.44 0.29 6.04
C ALA A 55 5.22 0.11 4.72
N ILE A 56 6.06 -0.92 4.63
CA ILE A 56 6.83 -1.21 3.40
C ILE A 56 5.90 -1.49 2.21
N MET A 57 4.89 -2.35 2.40
CA MET A 57 3.92 -2.66 1.34
C MET A 57 3.15 -1.42 0.88
N SER A 58 2.79 -0.53 1.81
CA SER A 58 2.10 0.72 1.49
C SER A 58 3.00 1.65 0.66
N LEU A 59 4.29 1.75 0.99
CA LEU A 59 5.25 2.54 0.21
C LEU A 59 5.44 1.98 -1.21
N LEU A 60 5.58 0.66 -1.36
CA LEU A 60 5.71 0.01 -2.67
C LEU A 60 4.45 0.17 -3.53
N ALA A 61 3.27 0.05 -2.91
CA ALA A 61 2.00 0.32 -3.58
C ALA A 61 1.89 1.78 -4.03
N THR A 62 2.36 2.72 -3.20
CA THR A 62 2.39 4.15 -3.53
C THR A 62 3.37 4.44 -4.68
N ALA A 63 4.55 3.81 -4.70
CA ALA A 63 5.49 3.92 -5.81
C ALA A 63 4.87 3.44 -7.13
N LYS A 64 4.22 2.27 -7.10
CA LYS A 64 3.50 1.75 -8.26
C LYS A 64 2.37 2.69 -8.71
N ALA A 65 1.63 3.28 -7.77
CA ALA A 65 0.56 4.24 -8.07
C ALA A 65 1.06 5.55 -8.68
N ASN A 66 2.31 5.95 -8.41
CA ASN A 66 2.97 7.10 -9.05
C ASN A 66 3.69 6.73 -10.36
N GLY A 67 3.49 5.51 -10.87
CA GLY A 67 4.09 5.06 -12.14
C GLY A 67 5.55 4.62 -12.03
N HIS A 68 6.07 4.43 -10.82
CA HIS A 68 7.43 3.98 -10.59
C HIS A 68 7.51 2.45 -10.54
N GLU A 69 8.62 1.90 -11.04
CA GLU A 69 8.97 0.51 -10.81
C GLU A 69 9.38 0.36 -9.32
N PRO A 70 8.66 -0.43 -8.50
CA PRO A 70 8.87 -0.44 -7.05
C PRO A 70 10.26 -0.87 -6.60
N LEU A 71 10.91 -1.80 -7.31
CA LEU A 71 12.25 -2.24 -6.98
C LEU A 71 13.28 -1.13 -7.25
N ALA A 72 13.20 -0.46 -8.40
CA ALA A 72 14.05 0.68 -8.75
C ALA A 72 13.93 1.82 -7.73
N TRP A 73 12.70 2.18 -7.34
CA TRP A 73 12.46 3.16 -6.28
C TRP A 73 13.09 2.72 -4.95
N LEU A 74 12.83 1.48 -4.52
CA LEU A 74 13.31 0.99 -3.23
C LEU A 74 14.84 0.91 -3.20
N THR A 75 15.48 0.40 -4.25
CA THR A 75 16.93 0.30 -4.36
C THR A 75 17.57 1.68 -4.27
N ASP A 76 17.12 2.62 -5.08
CA ASP A 76 17.67 3.98 -5.09
C ASP A 76 17.47 4.69 -3.74
N VAL A 77 16.29 4.59 -3.14
CA VAL A 77 16.02 5.16 -1.82
C VAL A 77 16.93 4.56 -0.75
N LEU A 78 17.07 3.23 -0.69
CA LEU A 78 17.94 2.59 0.30
C LEU A 78 19.43 2.91 0.08
N THR A 79 19.85 3.16 -1.17
CA THR A 79 21.20 3.62 -1.48
C THR A 79 21.45 5.06 -1.02
N ARG A 80 20.46 5.96 -1.17
CA ARG A 80 20.56 7.38 -0.79
C ARG A 80 20.30 7.66 0.68
N LEU A 81 19.53 6.80 1.35
CA LEU A 81 19.08 7.03 2.73
C LEU A 81 20.23 7.33 3.71
N PRO A 82 21.39 6.62 3.69
CA PRO A 82 22.48 6.87 4.64
C PRO A 82 23.16 8.24 4.50
N THR A 83 23.04 8.89 3.33
CA THR A 83 23.68 10.18 3.04
C THR A 83 22.67 11.33 2.92
N THR A 84 21.37 11.03 2.97
CA THR A 84 20.30 12.02 2.92
C THR A 84 20.13 12.67 4.29
N LEU A 85 20.08 14.00 4.32
CA LEU A 85 19.83 14.75 5.55
C LEU A 85 18.36 14.57 5.99
N ASP A 86 18.10 14.57 7.29
CA ASP A 86 16.74 14.40 7.84
C ASP A 86 15.72 15.38 7.24
N ARG A 87 16.11 16.63 7.01
CA ARG A 87 15.26 17.66 6.38
C ARG A 87 14.87 17.34 4.93
N ASP A 88 15.63 16.49 4.26
CA ASP A 88 15.49 16.16 2.84
C ASP A 88 14.87 14.77 2.64
N ILE A 89 14.54 14.04 3.72
CA ILE A 89 14.00 12.67 3.64
C ILE A 89 12.73 12.57 2.81
N ASP A 90 11.89 13.62 2.83
CA ASP A 90 10.65 13.68 2.07
C ASP A 90 10.88 13.66 0.55
N THR A 91 12.08 14.03 0.08
CA THR A 91 12.45 13.96 -1.34
C THR A 91 12.57 12.53 -1.85
N LEU A 92 12.73 11.56 -0.94
CA LEU A 92 12.80 10.13 -1.24
C LEU A 92 11.40 9.48 -1.31
N LEU A 93 10.35 10.17 -0.85
CA LEU A 93 8.99 9.62 -0.86
C LEU A 93 8.51 9.37 -2.29
N PRO A 94 7.70 8.32 -2.52
CA PRO A 94 7.38 7.90 -3.88
C PRO A 94 6.73 8.97 -4.76
N HIS A 95 5.99 9.93 -4.21
CA HIS A 95 5.33 11.00 -4.96
C HIS A 95 6.23 12.21 -5.25
N ARG A 96 7.43 12.28 -4.65
CA ARG A 96 8.44 13.33 -4.88
C ARG A 96 9.73 12.76 -5.48
N TRP A 97 9.77 11.44 -5.65
CA TRP A 97 10.95 10.72 -6.09
C TRP A 97 11.34 11.15 -7.50
N LYS A 98 12.64 11.41 -7.64
CA LYS A 98 13.30 11.60 -8.93
C LYS A 98 14.42 10.57 -8.99
N PRO A 99 14.51 9.77 -10.07
CA PRO A 99 15.61 8.83 -10.25
C PRO A 99 16.95 9.59 -10.20
N ALA A 100 17.96 8.98 -9.59
CA ALA A 100 19.33 9.42 -9.80
C ALA A 100 19.66 9.29 -11.31
N ALA A 101 20.29 10.31 -11.87
CA ALA A 101 20.73 10.33 -13.26
C ALA A 101 21.85 9.30 -13.51
#